data_AF-A0A0N7L8D9-F1
#
_entry.id   AF-A0A0N7L8D9-F1
#
_cell.length_a   1.000
_cell.length_b   1.000
_cell.length_c   1.000
_cell.angle_alpha   90.00
_cell.angle_beta   90.00
_cell.angle_gamma   90.00
#
_symmetry.space_group_name_H-M   'P 1'
#
loop_
_entity.id
_entity.type
_entity.pdbx_description
1 polymer ?
#
loop_
_entity_poly.entity_id
_entity_poly.type
_entity_poly.pdbx_seq_one_letter_code
_entity_poly.pdbx_strand_id
1 'polypeptide(L)'
;MQPILFQKIRKGKYYFDSPYWDNVSTDAKEFISKMLVVNPTNRASADELLAHKWITGSDVATVPLMSALTELRRFHARKKFKAAVHSVQATISMNRAFSDLSESNKSANTTVSL
;
A
#
# COMPACT_ATOMS: atom_id res chain seq x y z
N MET A 1 9.25 -3.73 10.02
CA MET A 1 9.21 -3.54 8.55
C MET A 1 9.32 -4.91 7.88
N GLN A 2 8.65 -5.19 6.75
CA GLN A 2 8.68 -6.51 6.09
C GLN A 2 9.90 -6.64 5.16
N PRO A 3 10.99 -7.35 5.54
CA PRO A 3 12.25 -7.35 4.79
C PRO A 3 12.12 -7.91 3.37
N ILE A 4 11.28 -8.92 3.20
CA ILE A 4 11.00 -9.54 1.89
C ILE A 4 10.35 -8.54 0.92
N LEU A 5 9.44 -7.68 1.42
CA LEU A 5 8.76 -6.68 0.59
C LEU A 5 9.75 -5.65 0.05
N PHE A 6 10.60 -5.09 0.92
CA PHE A 6 11.62 -4.13 0.51
C PHE A 6 12.62 -4.72 -0.49
N GLN A 7 13.01 -5.99 -0.29
CA GLN A 7 13.87 -6.69 -1.24
C GLN A 7 13.20 -6.83 -2.61
N LYS A 8 11.89 -7.13 -2.67
CA LYS A 8 11.13 -7.20 -3.92
C LYS A 8 11.04 -5.84 -4.61
N ILE A 9 10.76 -4.78 -3.86
CA ILE A 9 10.71 -3.39 -4.38
C ILE A 9 12.06 -3.01 -4.99
N ARG A 10 13.17 -3.25 -4.27
CA ARG A 10 14.52 -2.96 -4.78
C ARG A 10 14.90 -3.76 -6.02
N LYS A 11 14.42 -5.00 -6.13
CA LYS A 11 14.64 -5.84 -7.31
C LYS A 11 13.83 -5.36 -8.53
N GLY A 12 12.69 -4.69 -8.31
CA GLY A 12 11.81 -4.22 -9.38
C GLY A 12 11.21 -5.31 -10.25
N LYS A 13 11.19 -6.56 -9.77
CA LYS A 13 10.61 -7.69 -10.52
C LYS A 13 9.12 -7.80 -10.22
N TYR A 14 8.30 -7.65 -11.24
CA TYR A 14 6.85 -7.88 -11.20
C TYR A 14 6.42 -8.63 -12.47
N TYR A 15 5.24 -9.24 -12.41
CA TYR A 15 4.69 -10.05 -13.48
C TYR A 15 3.21 -9.71 -13.66
N PHE A 16 2.71 -9.84 -14.89
CA PHE A 16 1.29 -9.71 -15.22
C PHE A 16 0.65 -11.11 -15.23
N ASP A 17 0.41 -11.66 -14.05
CA ASP A 17 0.03 -13.06 -13.88
C ASP A 17 -1.39 -13.37 -14.39
N SER A 18 -1.53 -14.51 -15.06
CA SER A 18 -2.84 -15.11 -15.39
C SER A 18 -3.48 -15.69 -14.12
N PRO A 19 -4.82 -15.64 -13.98
CA PRO A 19 -5.81 -15.12 -14.93
C PRO A 19 -6.12 -13.62 -14.79
N TYR A 20 -5.45 -12.93 -13.87
CA TYR A 20 -5.85 -11.57 -13.45
C TYR A 20 -5.61 -10.51 -14.53
N TRP A 21 -4.59 -10.71 -15.36
CA TRP A 21 -4.16 -9.75 -16.38
C TRP A 21 -4.54 -10.13 -17.80
N ASP A 22 -5.24 -11.26 -18.00
CA ASP A 22 -5.52 -11.79 -19.34
C ASP A 22 -6.43 -10.86 -20.14
N ASN A 23 -7.41 -10.25 -19.47
CA ASN A 23 -8.36 -9.31 -20.10
C ASN A 23 -7.86 -7.86 -20.12
N VAL A 24 -6.62 -7.59 -19.68
CA VAL A 24 -6.04 -6.25 -19.67
C VAL A 24 -5.27 -6.01 -20.96
N SER A 25 -5.52 -4.88 -21.63
CA SER A 25 -4.90 -4.54 -22.90
C SER A 25 -3.37 -4.47 -22.81
N THR A 26 -2.70 -4.79 -23.91
CA THR A 26 -1.23 -4.70 -24.02
C THR A 26 -0.75 -3.27 -23.76
N ASP A 27 -1.51 -2.28 -24.21
CA ASP A 27 -1.20 -0.85 -24.04
C ASP A 27 -1.18 -0.43 -22.56
N ALA A 28 -2.12 -0.96 -21.76
CA ALA A 28 -2.15 -0.73 -20.32
C ALA A 28 -0.93 -1.37 -19.64
N LYS A 29 -0.56 -2.59 -20.05
CA LYS A 29 0.62 -3.30 -19.53
C LYS A 29 1.91 -2.56 -19.87
N GLU A 30 2.03 -2.06 -21.10
CA GLU A 30 3.16 -1.24 -21.56
C GLU A 30 3.26 0.06 -20.75
N PHE A 31 2.13 0.75 -20.55
CA PHE A 31 2.05 1.97 -19.76
C PHE A 31 2.56 1.76 -18.32
N ILE A 32 2.06 0.73 -17.63
CA ILE A 32 2.51 0.36 -16.28
C ILE A 32 4.00 0.02 -16.28
N SER A 33 4.48 -0.62 -17.33
CA SER A 33 5.89 -1.02 -17.42
C SER A 33 6.84 0.17 -17.52
N LYS A 34 6.43 1.23 -18.23
CA LYS A 34 7.15 2.51 -18.30
C LYS A 34 7.15 3.28 -16.97
N MET A 35 6.11 3.10 -16.14
CA MET A 35 6.05 3.68 -14.79
C MET A 35 6.91 2.92 -13.77
N LEU A 36 6.89 1.58 -13.81
CA LEU A 36 7.53 0.72 -12.81
C LEU A 36 9.01 0.41 -13.15
N VAL A 37 9.76 1.44 -13.55
CA VAL A 37 11.21 1.34 -13.82
C VAL A 37 12.02 1.68 -12.57
N VAL A 38 12.97 0.80 -12.22
CA VAL A 38 13.83 0.93 -11.03
C VAL A 38 14.70 2.17 -11.10
N ASN A 39 15.40 2.37 -12.22
CA ASN A 39 16.24 3.54 -12.43
C ASN A 39 15.37 4.77 -12.74
N PRO A 40 15.36 5.82 -11.90
CA PRO A 40 14.55 7.02 -12.14
C PRO A 40 14.87 7.74 -13.44
N THR A 41 16.12 7.73 -13.91
CA THR A 41 16.51 8.40 -15.16
C THR A 41 15.92 7.72 -16.40
N ASN A 42 15.57 6.45 -16.29
CA ASN A 42 14.99 5.65 -17.37
C ASN A 42 13.47 5.53 -17.22
N ARG A 43 12.89 6.08 -16.14
CA ARG A 43 11.45 6.05 -15.90
C ARG A 43 10.80 7.13 -16.75
N ALA A 44 9.70 6.78 -17.41
CA ALA A 44 8.96 7.74 -18.22
C ALA A 44 8.50 8.93 -17.36
N SER A 45 8.62 10.13 -17.93
CA SER A 45 8.13 11.36 -17.32
C SER A 45 6.59 11.41 -17.35
N ALA A 46 6.01 12.32 -16.57
CA ALA A 46 4.56 12.52 -16.59
C ALA A 46 4.07 12.94 -17.99
N ASP A 47 4.81 13.80 -18.68
CA ASP A 47 4.44 14.28 -20.02
C ASP A 47 4.47 13.15 -21.06
N GLU A 48 5.48 12.28 -20.99
CA GLU A 48 5.58 11.10 -21.86
C GLU A 48 4.43 10.11 -21.61
N LEU A 49 4.03 9.93 -20.35
CA LEU A 49 2.92 9.06 -19.97
C LEU A 49 1.57 9.65 -20.41
N LEU A 50 1.37 10.96 -20.26
CA LEU A 50 0.15 11.63 -20.71
C LEU A 50 -0.05 11.54 -22.22
N ALA A 51 1.04 11.49 -23.00
CA ALA A 51 0.99 11.28 -24.45
C ALA A 51 0.78 9.81 -24.85
N HIS A 52 0.84 8.85 -23.92
CA HIS A 52 0.75 7.43 -24.23
C HIS A 52 -0.62 7.03 -24.78
N LYS A 53 -0.65 6.14 -25.79
CA LYS A 53 -1.87 5.62 -26.45
C LYS A 53 -2.94 5.07 -25.49
N TRP A 54 -2.52 4.56 -24.34
CA TRP A 54 -3.47 4.07 -23.33
C TRP A 54 -4.29 5.19 -22.68
N ILE A 55 -3.74 6.42 -22.64
CA ILE A 55 -4.39 7.62 -22.11
C ILE A 55 -5.07 8.41 -23.22
N THR A 56 -4.41 8.57 -24.37
CA THR A 56 -4.88 9.41 -25.49
C THR A 56 -5.77 8.67 -26.49
N GLY A 57 -5.70 7.35 -26.51
CA GLY A 57 -6.43 6.52 -27.46
C GLY A 57 -7.92 6.43 -27.14
N SER A 58 -8.71 6.17 -28.18
CA SER A 58 -10.16 5.95 -28.09
C SER A 58 -10.54 4.47 -27.93
N ASP A 59 -9.55 3.57 -27.94
CA ASP A 59 -9.77 2.12 -27.81
C ASP A 59 -9.98 1.75 -26.34
N VAL A 60 -11.23 1.82 -25.91
CA VAL A 60 -11.64 1.50 -24.54
C VAL A 60 -12.10 0.05 -24.49
N ALA A 61 -11.46 -0.74 -23.63
CA ALA A 61 -11.88 -2.11 -23.38
C ALA A 61 -13.32 -2.15 -22.86
N THR A 62 -14.20 -2.86 -23.56
CA THR A 62 -15.62 -3.01 -23.20
C THR A 62 -15.89 -4.16 -22.22
N VAL A 63 -14.89 -5.02 -21.99
CA VAL A 63 -15.00 -6.19 -21.11
C VAL A 63 -14.87 -5.75 -19.65
N PRO A 64 -15.88 -6.01 -18.80
CA PRO A 64 -15.80 -5.67 -17.39
C PRO A 64 -14.73 -6.50 -16.65
N LEU A 65 -13.85 -5.83 -15.91
CA LEU A 65 -12.81 -6.46 -15.08
C LEU A 65 -13.37 -6.90 -13.71
N MET A 66 -14.33 -7.83 -13.72
CA MET A 66 -15.02 -8.28 -12.50
C MET A 66 -14.10 -8.95 -11.47
N SER A 67 -13.07 -9.65 -11.94
CA SER A 67 -12.02 -10.23 -11.08
C SER A 67 -11.25 -9.13 -10.33
N ALA A 68 -10.84 -8.08 -11.04
CA ALA A 68 -10.17 -6.93 -10.45
C ALA A 68 -11.05 -6.21 -9.41
N LEU A 69 -12.35 -6.02 -9.70
CA LEU A 69 -13.29 -5.42 -8.75
C LEU A 69 -13.42 -6.25 -7.47
N THR A 70 -13.45 -7.58 -7.60
CA THR A 70 -13.51 -8.51 -6.45
C THR A 70 -12.23 -8.41 -5.61
N GLU A 71 -11.06 -8.40 -6.23
CA GLU A 71 -9.78 -8.22 -5.53
C GLU A 71 -9.67 -6.85 -4.88
N LEU A 72 -10.18 -5.79 -5.51
CA LEU A 72 -10.23 -4.45 -4.93
C LEU A 72 -11.07 -4.42 -3.65
N ARG A 73 -12.24 -5.07 -3.66
CA ARG A 73 -13.08 -5.20 -2.44
C ARG A 73 -12.35 -5.94 -1.33
N ARG A 74 -11.70 -7.07 -1.64
CA ARG A 74 -10.89 -7.84 -0.68
C ARG A 74 -9.74 -7.00 -0.12
N PHE A 75 -9.05 -6.26 -0.98
CA PHE A 75 -7.97 -5.36 -0.56
C PHE A 75 -8.46 -4.27 0.38
N HIS A 76 -9.58 -3.60 0.07
CA HIS A 76 -10.20 -2.61 0.95
C HIS A 76 -10.60 -3.19 2.30
N ALA A 77 -11.20 -4.38 2.31
CA ALA A 77 -11.56 -5.08 3.55
C ALA A 77 -10.32 -5.36 4.41
N ARG A 78 -9.25 -5.93 3.83
CA ARG A 78 -7.98 -6.17 4.53
C ARG A 78 -7.35 -4.87 5.04
N LYS A 79 -7.38 -3.80 4.25
CA LYS A 79 -6.84 -2.48 4.64
C LYS A 79 -7.61 -1.89 5.84
N LYS A 80 -8.95 -1.92 5.80
CA LYS A 80 -9.80 -1.45 6.91
C LYS A 80 -9.59 -2.28 8.17
N PHE A 81 -9.53 -3.60 8.04
CA PHE A 81 -9.27 -4.48 9.18
C PHE A 81 -7.91 -4.18 9.83
N LYS A 82 -6.84 -4.07 9.03
CA LYS A 82 -5.50 -3.74 9.54
C LYS A 82 -5.47 -2.40 10.26
N ALA A 83 -6.17 -1.38 9.74
CA ALA A 83 -6.28 -0.08 10.38
C ALA A 83 -6.98 -0.18 11.76
N ALA A 84 -8.06 -0.95 11.85
CA ALA A 84 -8.77 -1.18 13.11
C ALA A 84 -7.90 -1.93 14.14
N VAL A 85 -7.13 -2.93 13.71
CA VAL A 85 -6.16 -3.61 14.59
C VAL A 85 -5.12 -2.63 15.12
N HIS A 86 -4.53 -1.81 14.24
CA HIS A 86 -3.54 -0.82 14.64
C HIS A 86 -4.13 0.21 15.61
N SER A 87 -5.38 0.65 15.43
CA SER A 87 -6.00 1.61 16.36
C SER A 87 -6.20 1.00 17.75
N VAL A 88 -6.63 -0.27 17.83
CA VAL A 88 -6.76 -0.97 19.12
C VAL A 88 -5.40 -1.13 19.80
N GLN A 89 -4.36 -1.53 19.04
CA GLN A 89 -3.00 -1.65 19.56
C GLN A 89 -2.45 -0.31 20.08
N ALA A 90 -2.71 0.78 19.37
CA ALA A 90 -2.34 2.13 19.80
C ALA A 90 -3.05 2.51 21.09
N THR A 91 -4.36 2.26 21.21
CA THR A 91 -5.14 2.53 22.43
C THR A 91 -4.61 1.72 23.62
N ILE A 92 -4.35 0.43 23.46
CA ILE A 92 -3.80 -0.41 24.54
C ILE A 92 -2.41 0.08 24.95
N SER A 93 -1.55 0.43 23.99
CA SER A 93 -0.19 0.92 24.27
C SER A 93 -0.22 2.27 24.98
N MET A 94 -1.13 3.18 24.59
CA MET A 94 -1.36 4.44 25.29
C MET A 94 -1.85 4.20 26.71
N ASN A 95 -2.85 3.33 26.90
CA ASN A 95 -3.38 3.04 28.24
C ASN A 95 -2.30 2.49 29.19
N ARG A 96 -1.41 1.63 28.69
CA ARG A 96 -0.24 1.14 29.45
C ARG A 96 0.74 2.26 29.78
N ALA A 97 1.07 3.11 28.81
CA ALA A 97 1.95 4.26 29.08
C ALA A 97 1.33 5.21 30.12
N PHE A 98 0.02 5.44 30.08
CA PHE A 98 -0.68 6.24 31.09
C PHE A 98 -0.70 5.58 32.48
N SER A 99 -0.89 4.25 32.57
CA SER A 99 -0.82 3.55 33.86
C SER A 99 0.58 3.64 34.48
N ASP A 100 1.63 3.43 33.69
CA ASP A 100 3.02 3.48 34.15
C ASP A 100 3.39 4.89 34.67
N LEU A 101 2.92 5.93 33.99
CA LEU A 101 3.07 7.32 34.45
C LEU A 101 2.33 7.57 35.77
N SER A 102 1.13 7.01 35.93
CA SER A 102 0.34 7.19 37.16
C SER A 102 0.96 6.50 38.38
N GLU A 103 1.55 5.32 38.21
CA GLU A 103 2.25 4.59 39.27
C GLU A 103 3.56 5.29 39.66
N SER A 104 4.31 5.78 38.66
CA SER A 104 5.53 6.56 38.90
C SER A 104 5.25 7.82 39.72
N ASN A 105 4.15 8.52 39.42
CA ASN A 105 3.76 9.73 40.15
C ASN A 105 3.26 9.45 41.59
N LYS A 106 2.60 8.30 41.83
CA LYS A 106 2.24 7.84 43.18
C LYS A 106 3.47 7.50 44.03
N SER A 107 4.47 6.85 43.43
CA SER A 107 5.72 6.49 44.13
C SER A 107 6.54 7.73 44.51
N ALA A 108 6.59 8.73 43.62
CA ALA A 108 7.23 10.01 43.89
C ALA A 108 6.56 10.80 45.04
N ASN A 109 5.23 10.83 45.12
CA ASN A 109 4.54 11.55 46.20
C ASN A 109 4.58 10.82 47.57
N THR A 110 4.80 9.50 47.58
CA THR A 110 4.88 8.71 48.83
C THR A 110 6.24 8.88 49.52
N THR A 111 7.31 9.17 48.76
CA THR A 111 8.67 9.37 49.32
C THR A 111 8.92 10.76 49.92
N VAL A 112 8.04 11.73 49.67
CA VAL A 112 8.14 13.10 50.20
C VAL A 112 7.37 13.27 51.53
N SER A 113 6.66 12.23 52.00
CA SER A 113 5.78 12.31 53.19
C SER A 113 6.33 11.59 54.44
N LEU A 114 7.64 11.34 54.54
CA LEU A 114 8.33 10.86 55.75
C LEU A 114 9.43 11.84 56.15
#